data_AF-A0A645AGZ6-F1
#
_entry.id   AF-A0A645AGZ6-F1
#
_cell.length_a   1.000
_cell.length_b   1.000
_cell.length_c   1.000
_cell.angle_alpha   90.00
_cell.angle_beta   90.00
_cell.angle_gamma   90.00
#
_symmetry.space_group_name_H-M   'P 1'
#
loop_
_entity.id
_entity.type
_entity.pdbx_description
1 polymer ?
#
loop_
_entity_poly.entity_id
_entity_poly.type
_entity_poly.pdbx_seq_one_letter_code
_entity_poly.pdbx_strand_id
1 'polypeptide(L)'
;MEQKSNVDYVVSMSDIYFKLIGVMKKSKLPQTSSQSGMIGMSWASTGGEASALFNDKYLAADGIENVIRVLDEIETGHFPMLQFVELNACPGGCVGGVATVENPYIARVRMRALRRYLPVSLNRLSKDDPEYLPKDMLFKHELEYRPVGKFDEDRALAMQKMSEIEALAETLPALDCGSCGAPTCRAFAEDVVLGGRSVDECIVYMRERIQKLAAEQEAEQTKNDESGSEGEAK
;
A
#
# COMPACT_ATOMS: atom_id res chain seq x y z
N MET A 1 -11.18 15.57 -9.09
CA MET A 1 -11.48 16.44 -7.93
C MET A 1 -10.76 15.84 -6.73
N GLU A 2 -9.74 16.50 -6.21
CA GLU A 2 -9.13 16.09 -4.93
C GLU A 2 -10.16 16.32 -3.83
N GLN A 3 -10.64 15.23 -3.22
CA GLN A 3 -11.47 15.32 -2.04
C GLN A 3 -10.58 15.63 -0.84
N LYS A 4 -11.00 16.60 0.00
CA LYS A 4 -10.29 16.89 1.25
C LYS A 4 -10.30 15.63 2.13
N SER A 5 -9.11 15.16 2.50
CA SER A 5 -8.92 14.03 3.40
C SER A 5 -9.50 14.33 4.79
N ASN A 6 -10.10 13.33 5.44
CA ASN A 6 -10.46 13.38 6.87
C ASN A 6 -9.25 13.10 7.80
N VAL A 7 -8.08 12.80 7.21
CA VAL A 7 -6.83 12.51 7.92
C VAL A 7 -5.80 13.56 7.51
N ASP A 8 -5.38 14.38 8.46
CA ASP A 8 -4.37 15.43 8.23
C ASP A 8 -2.95 14.86 8.20
N TYR A 9 -2.65 13.87 9.07
CA TYR A 9 -1.31 13.29 9.22
C TYR A 9 -1.37 11.81 9.57
N VAL A 10 -0.37 11.05 9.11
CA VAL A 10 -0.11 9.66 9.50
C VAL A 10 1.30 9.59 10.07
N VAL A 11 1.45 8.95 11.23
CA VAL A 11 2.74 8.84 11.91
C VAL A 11 2.99 7.39 12.31
N SER A 12 4.17 6.85 11.98
CA SER A 12 4.51 5.48 12.31
C SER A 12 4.78 5.32 13.81
N MET A 13 4.49 4.14 14.38
CA MET A 13 4.79 3.88 15.80
C MET A 13 6.30 3.92 16.04
N SER A 14 7.10 3.40 15.10
CA SER A 14 8.56 3.42 15.14
C SER A 14 9.15 4.84 15.23
N ASP A 15 8.57 5.82 14.55
CA ASP A 15 9.09 7.21 14.54
C ASP A 15 8.85 7.96 15.86
N ILE A 16 7.78 7.60 16.57
CA ILE A 16 7.37 8.29 17.80
C ILE A 16 7.77 7.55 19.07
N TYR A 17 7.90 6.22 19.02
CA TYR A 17 8.08 5.41 20.22
C TYR A 17 9.27 5.87 21.07
N PHE A 18 10.44 6.06 20.46
CA PHE A 18 11.64 6.51 21.18
C PHE A 18 11.56 7.96 21.65
N LYS A 19 10.78 8.81 20.97
CA LYS A 19 10.52 10.19 21.41
C LYS A 19 9.59 10.20 22.63
N LEU A 20 8.65 9.25 22.69
CA LEU A 20 7.63 9.18 23.74
C LEU A 20 8.06 8.36 24.96
N ILE A 21 8.96 7.39 24.84
CA ILE A 21 9.30 6.47 25.94
C ILE A 21 9.81 7.20 27.20
N GLY A 22 10.49 8.34 27.04
CA GLY A 22 10.97 9.15 28.15
C GLY A 22 9.84 9.85 28.94
N VAL A 23 8.75 10.22 28.26
CA VAL A 23 7.60 10.90 28.87
C VAL A 23 6.51 9.92 29.31
N MET A 24 6.40 8.77 28.65
CA MET A 24 5.48 7.69 29.02
C MET A 24 5.82 7.03 30.37
N LYS A 25 7.06 7.18 30.86
CA LYS A 25 7.49 6.70 32.19
C LYS A 25 6.94 7.54 33.36
N LYS A 26 6.22 8.63 33.10
CA LYS A 26 5.64 9.49 34.14
C LYS A 26 4.31 8.89 34.65
N SER A 27 4.08 8.96 35.96
CA SER A 27 3.02 8.25 36.69
C SER A 27 1.57 8.61 36.34
N LYS A 28 1.33 9.64 35.53
CA LYS A 28 -0.02 10.07 35.16
C LYS A 28 -0.40 9.45 33.83
N LEU A 29 -1.22 8.41 33.89
CA LEU A 29 -1.85 7.83 32.71
C LEU A 29 -2.67 8.91 31.97
N PRO A 30 -2.56 9.02 30.64
CA PRO A 30 -3.39 9.94 29.88
C PRO A 30 -4.86 9.52 29.98
N GLN A 31 -5.76 10.50 29.84
CA GLN A 31 -7.19 10.21 29.76
C GLN A 31 -7.47 9.48 28.45
N THR A 32 -8.16 8.34 28.55
CA THR A 32 -8.60 7.56 27.40
C THR A 32 -9.62 8.35 26.57
N SER A 33 -9.31 8.60 25.29
CA SER A 33 -10.20 9.31 24.36
C SER A 33 -11.24 8.40 23.69
N SER A 34 -10.98 7.09 23.63
CA SER A 34 -11.86 6.10 23.01
C SER A 34 -11.70 4.72 23.63
N GLN A 35 -12.72 3.89 23.52
CA GLN A 35 -12.70 2.52 24.03
C GLN A 35 -13.03 1.52 22.93
N SER A 36 -12.52 0.29 23.06
CA SER A 36 -12.79 -0.80 22.12
C SER A 36 -13.11 -2.08 22.87
N GLY A 37 -13.96 -2.91 22.27
CA GLY A 37 -14.26 -4.25 22.76
C GLY A 37 -13.24 -5.29 22.29
N MET A 38 -13.47 -6.54 22.67
CA MET A 38 -12.69 -7.69 22.23
C MET A 38 -12.64 -7.81 20.71
N ILE A 39 -13.75 -7.59 20.02
CA ILE A 39 -13.83 -7.64 18.55
C ILE A 39 -12.92 -6.56 17.95
N GLY A 40 -13.13 -5.28 18.30
CA GLY A 40 -12.36 -4.18 17.72
C GLY A 40 -10.86 -4.28 18.03
N MET A 41 -10.48 -4.77 19.22
CA MET A 41 -9.08 -5.06 19.52
C MET A 41 -8.52 -6.24 18.73
N SER A 42 -9.36 -7.19 18.32
CA SER A 42 -8.92 -8.37 17.55
C SER A 42 -8.56 -8.02 16.11
N TRP A 43 -9.14 -6.98 15.51
CA TRP A 43 -8.86 -6.53 14.14
C TRP A 43 -7.38 -6.26 13.87
N ALA A 44 -6.60 -5.94 14.91
CA ALA A 44 -5.16 -5.76 14.78
C ALA A 44 -4.41 -7.03 14.38
N SER A 45 -5.02 -8.22 14.50
CA SER A 45 -4.43 -9.51 14.16
C SER A 45 -5.24 -10.22 13.09
N THR A 46 -4.56 -11.01 12.25
CA THR A 46 -5.21 -11.83 11.22
C THR A 46 -6.25 -12.78 11.79
N GLY A 47 -7.40 -12.86 11.11
CA GLY A 47 -8.61 -13.56 11.52
C GLY A 47 -9.45 -12.77 12.52
N GLY A 48 -9.00 -11.58 12.92
CA GLY A 48 -9.67 -10.74 13.89
C GLY A 48 -10.93 -10.08 13.35
N GLU A 49 -10.91 -9.71 12.08
CA GLU A 49 -12.07 -9.13 11.40
C GLU A 49 -13.05 -10.24 11.02
N ALA A 50 -12.54 -11.32 10.43
CA ALA A 50 -13.36 -12.41 9.93
C ALA A 50 -14.09 -13.17 11.06
N SER A 51 -13.42 -13.38 12.20
CA SER A 51 -14.08 -13.98 13.37
C SER A 51 -15.23 -13.14 13.93
N ALA A 52 -15.29 -11.83 13.64
CA ALA A 52 -16.40 -10.96 14.03
C ALA A 52 -17.71 -11.26 13.28
N LEU A 53 -17.67 -12.07 12.22
CA LEU A 53 -18.85 -12.54 11.49
C LEU A 53 -19.66 -13.60 12.25
N PHE A 54 -19.07 -14.21 13.29
CA PHE A 54 -19.68 -15.30 14.07
C PHE A 54 -20.15 -16.49 13.20
N ASN A 55 -19.43 -16.79 12.13
CA ASN A 55 -19.62 -17.99 11.31
C ASN A 55 -18.26 -18.47 10.77
N ASP A 56 -18.24 -19.68 10.20
CA ASP A 56 -17.02 -20.31 9.69
C ASP A 56 -16.86 -20.20 8.17
N LYS A 57 -17.68 -19.38 7.50
CA LYS A 57 -17.66 -19.18 6.04
C LYS A 57 -16.74 -18.04 5.65
N TYR A 58 -15.55 -18.01 6.24
CA TYR A 58 -14.53 -17.02 5.92
C TYR A 58 -13.16 -17.65 5.72
N LEU A 59 -12.31 -16.91 5.01
CA LEU A 59 -10.88 -17.18 4.92
C LEU A 59 -10.14 -15.96 5.45
N ALA A 60 -9.08 -16.18 6.21
CA ALA A 60 -8.17 -15.12 6.65
C ALA A 60 -6.75 -15.48 6.22
N ALA A 61 -6.09 -14.56 5.52
CA ALA A 61 -4.71 -14.72 5.06
C ALA A 61 -3.90 -13.47 5.38
N ASP A 62 -2.61 -13.67 5.65
CA ASP A 62 -1.69 -12.60 5.96
C ASP A 62 -0.34 -12.75 5.26
N GLY A 63 0.32 -11.62 5.01
CA GLY A 63 1.51 -11.55 4.18
C GLY A 63 1.14 -11.39 2.71
N ILE A 64 1.68 -10.36 2.06
CA ILE A 64 1.31 -9.99 0.69
C ILE A 64 1.41 -11.15 -0.32
N GLU A 65 2.45 -11.98 -0.22
CA GLU A 65 2.63 -13.16 -1.09
C GLU A 65 1.55 -14.24 -0.87
N ASN A 66 1.11 -14.44 0.37
CA ASN A 66 0.02 -15.37 0.67
C ASN A 66 -1.31 -14.82 0.15
N VAL A 67 -1.52 -13.51 0.31
CA VAL A 67 -2.72 -12.81 -0.15
C VAL A 67 -2.85 -12.93 -1.67
N ILE A 68 -1.77 -12.72 -2.43
CA ILE A 68 -1.77 -12.90 -3.89
C ILE A 68 -2.20 -14.31 -4.26
N ARG A 69 -1.56 -15.34 -3.68
CA ARG A 69 -1.94 -16.75 -3.95
C ARG A 69 -3.39 -17.05 -3.63
N VAL A 70 -3.92 -16.51 -2.53
CA VAL A 70 -5.32 -16.69 -2.16
C VAL A 70 -6.25 -16.07 -3.20
N LEU A 71 -5.92 -14.90 -3.73
CA LEU A 71 -6.70 -14.25 -4.78
C LEU A 71 -6.66 -15.05 -6.10
N ASP A 72 -5.50 -15.60 -6.48
CA ASP A 72 -5.36 -16.46 -7.66
C ASP A 72 -6.24 -17.74 -7.56
N GLU A 73 -6.28 -18.36 -6.37
CA GLU A 73 -7.12 -19.53 -6.10
C GLU A 73 -8.63 -19.18 -6.09
N ILE A 74 -8.97 -17.96 -5.66
CA ILE A 74 -10.36 -17.47 -5.72
C ILE A 74 -10.78 -17.25 -7.18
N GLU A 75 -9.91 -16.66 -8.01
CA GLU A 75 -10.19 -16.43 -9.43
C GLU A 75 -10.43 -17.75 -10.19
N THR A 76 -9.70 -18.80 -9.83
CA THR A 76 -9.85 -20.14 -10.42
C THR A 76 -11.01 -20.97 -9.85
N GLY A 77 -11.73 -20.44 -8.85
CA GLY A 77 -12.97 -21.04 -8.33
C GLY A 77 -12.78 -22.10 -7.23
N HIS A 78 -11.63 -22.17 -6.58
CA HIS A 78 -11.32 -23.19 -5.57
C HIS A 78 -12.04 -23.00 -4.21
N PHE A 79 -12.80 -21.90 -4.03
CA PHE A 79 -13.43 -21.55 -2.75
C PHE A 79 -14.90 -21.09 -2.86
N PRO A 80 -15.83 -21.89 -3.41
CA PRO A 80 -17.20 -21.46 -3.69
C PRO A 80 -18.07 -21.17 -2.45
N MET A 81 -17.64 -21.59 -1.26
CA MET A 81 -18.44 -21.48 -0.02
C MET A 81 -18.07 -20.31 0.89
N LEU A 82 -17.08 -19.49 0.52
CA LEU A 82 -16.68 -18.32 1.31
C LEU A 82 -17.70 -17.19 1.16
N GLN A 83 -18.05 -16.56 2.27
CA GLN A 83 -18.87 -15.34 2.33
C GLN A 83 -18.04 -14.08 2.60
N PHE A 84 -16.81 -14.27 3.10
CA PHE A 84 -15.91 -13.18 3.44
C PHE A 84 -14.45 -13.62 3.36
N VAL A 85 -13.58 -12.71 2.95
CA VAL A 85 -12.14 -12.94 2.89
C VAL A 85 -11.42 -11.77 3.56
N GLU A 86 -10.66 -12.06 4.61
CA GLU A 86 -9.78 -11.12 5.31
C GLU A 86 -8.36 -11.26 4.76
N LEU A 87 -7.79 -10.16 4.24
CA LEU A 87 -6.48 -10.15 3.60
C LEU A 87 -5.61 -9.07 4.24
N ASN A 88 -4.60 -9.46 5.01
CA ASN A 88 -3.65 -8.52 5.60
C ASN A 88 -2.31 -8.54 4.85
N ALA A 89 -1.79 -7.37 4.47
CA ALA A 89 -0.48 -7.31 3.82
C ALA A 89 0.68 -7.72 4.76
N CYS A 90 0.57 -7.38 6.06
CA CYS A 90 1.61 -7.66 7.05
C CYS A 90 1.41 -9.03 7.70
N PRO A 91 2.48 -9.82 7.91
CA PRO A 91 2.40 -11.09 8.60
C PRO A 91 1.81 -10.96 10.01
N GLY A 92 0.76 -11.73 10.30
CA GLY A 92 0.01 -11.69 11.54
C GLY A 92 -0.87 -10.45 11.77
N GLY A 93 -1.10 -9.62 10.75
CA GLY A 93 -1.97 -8.44 10.81
C GLY A 93 -1.22 -7.14 11.15
N CYS A 94 -1.95 -6.06 11.42
CA CYS A 94 -1.36 -4.75 11.76
C CYS A 94 -0.41 -4.81 12.96
N VAL A 95 -0.67 -5.71 13.92
CA VAL A 95 0.19 -5.95 15.10
C VAL A 95 1.60 -6.44 14.73
N GLY A 96 1.74 -7.07 13.56
CA GLY A 96 3.04 -7.50 13.01
C GLY A 96 3.56 -6.58 11.91
N GLY A 97 2.99 -5.38 11.76
CA GLY A 97 3.35 -4.45 10.71
C GLY A 97 4.78 -3.91 10.86
N VAL A 98 5.38 -3.55 9.71
CA VAL A 98 6.77 -3.04 9.63
C VAL A 98 7.02 -1.74 10.41
N ALA A 99 5.96 -0.97 10.65
CA ALA A 99 5.99 0.28 11.41
C ALA A 99 5.84 0.08 12.93
N THR A 100 5.78 -1.17 13.41
CA THR A 100 5.71 -1.51 14.84
C THR A 100 7.11 -1.69 15.43
N VAL A 101 7.24 -1.57 16.76
CA VAL A 101 8.54 -1.66 17.46
C VAL A 101 8.76 -2.99 18.15
N GLU A 102 7.68 -3.62 18.61
CA GLU A 102 7.74 -4.88 19.35
C GLU A 102 7.89 -6.06 18.37
N ASN A 103 8.51 -7.14 18.82
CA ASN A 103 8.53 -8.37 18.06
C ASN A 103 7.08 -8.83 17.74
N PRO A 104 6.74 -9.17 16.48
CA PRO A 104 5.37 -9.46 16.06
C PRO A 104 4.77 -10.68 16.79
N TYR A 105 5.57 -11.68 17.14
CA TYR A 105 5.11 -12.84 17.88
C TYR A 105 4.76 -12.48 19.33
N ILE A 106 5.59 -11.66 19.99
CA ILE A 106 5.35 -11.18 21.35
C ILE A 106 4.14 -10.25 21.39
N ALA A 107 4.04 -9.32 20.43
CA ALA A 107 2.94 -8.38 20.30
C ALA A 107 1.58 -9.12 20.17
N ARG A 108 1.52 -10.20 19.37
CA ARG A 108 0.33 -11.06 19.26
C ARG A 108 -0.05 -11.73 20.58
N VAL A 109 0.93 -12.25 21.33
CA VAL A 109 0.66 -12.86 22.66
C VAL A 109 0.07 -11.82 23.61
N ARG A 110 0.64 -10.60 23.64
CA ARG A 110 0.13 -9.50 24.47
C ARG A 110 -1.27 -9.07 24.05
N MET A 111 -1.55 -8.93 22.75
CA MET A 111 -2.88 -8.60 22.24
C MET A 111 -3.92 -9.65 22.63
N ARG A 112 -3.58 -10.95 22.55
CA ARG A 112 -4.47 -12.04 23.01
C ARG A 112 -4.77 -11.96 24.51
N ALA A 113 -3.80 -11.56 25.34
CA ALA A 113 -3.99 -11.39 26.77
C ALA A 113 -4.87 -10.16 27.08
N LEU A 114 -4.61 -9.02 26.41
CA LEU A 114 -5.37 -7.78 26.60
C LEU A 114 -6.86 -7.96 26.28
N ARG A 115 -7.17 -8.62 25.15
CA ARG A 115 -8.57 -8.76 24.70
C ARG A 115 -9.42 -9.67 25.59
N ARG A 116 -8.81 -10.58 26.37
CA ARG A 116 -9.52 -11.60 27.16
C ARG A 116 -10.51 -11.00 28.15
N TYR A 117 -10.21 -9.82 28.68
CA TYR A 117 -11.00 -9.16 29.72
C TYR A 117 -11.87 -8.02 29.20
N LEU A 118 -11.94 -7.84 27.88
CA LEU A 118 -12.75 -6.79 27.27
C LEU A 118 -14.17 -7.29 26.98
N PRO A 119 -15.18 -6.41 27.07
CA PRO A 119 -16.52 -6.72 26.58
C PRO A 119 -16.49 -7.03 25.08
N VAL A 120 -17.39 -7.89 24.59
CA VAL A 120 -17.40 -8.36 23.19
C VAL A 120 -17.33 -7.21 22.19
N SER A 121 -18.22 -6.23 22.33
CA SER A 121 -18.21 -4.99 21.56
C SER A 121 -18.65 -3.82 22.46
N LEU A 122 -18.10 -2.63 22.19
CA LEU A 122 -18.55 -1.36 22.76
C LEU A 122 -19.30 -0.48 21.76
N ASN A 123 -19.33 -0.90 20.48
CA ASN A 123 -20.04 -0.21 19.41
C ASN A 123 -21.13 -1.16 18.91
N ARG A 124 -22.38 -0.83 19.21
CA ARG A 124 -23.56 -1.56 18.74
C ARG A 124 -24.39 -0.61 17.90
N LEU A 125 -24.37 -0.84 16.59
CA LEU A 125 -25.30 -0.18 15.69
C LEU A 125 -26.62 -0.96 15.73
N SER A 126 -27.73 -0.27 16.03
CA SER A 126 -29.05 -0.89 16.02
C SER A 126 -29.48 -1.11 14.57
N LYS A 127 -29.81 -2.34 14.18
CA LYS A 127 -30.35 -2.62 12.83
C LYS A 127 -31.73 -1.99 12.61
N ASP A 128 -32.41 -1.65 13.70
CA ASP A 128 -33.75 -1.05 13.68
C ASP A 128 -33.72 0.48 13.54
N ASP A 129 -32.53 1.09 13.56
CA ASP A 129 -32.34 2.51 13.36
C ASP A 129 -32.05 2.80 11.88
N PRO A 130 -32.93 3.48 11.12
CA PRO A 130 -32.71 3.79 9.71
C PRO A 130 -31.48 4.69 9.45
N GLU A 131 -30.99 5.39 10.47
CA GLU A 131 -29.80 6.25 10.42
C GLU A 131 -28.56 5.60 11.05
N TYR A 132 -28.59 4.30 11.33
CA TYR A 132 -27.51 3.59 12.04
C TYR A 132 -26.13 3.71 11.37
N LEU A 133 -26.09 3.94 10.06
CA LEU A 133 -24.87 4.17 9.30
C LEU A 133 -24.82 5.65 8.88
N PRO A 134 -23.91 6.45 9.43
CA PRO A 134 -23.72 7.83 8.99
C PRO A 134 -23.46 7.86 7.49
N LYS A 135 -24.13 8.76 6.75
CA LYS A 135 -23.95 8.90 5.29
C LYS A 135 -22.49 9.18 4.91
N ASP A 136 -21.75 9.84 5.81
CA ASP A 136 -20.33 10.14 5.63
C ASP A 136 -19.42 8.89 5.69
N MET A 137 -19.93 7.74 6.15
CA MET A 137 -19.24 6.45 6.10
C MET A 137 -19.50 5.67 4.80
N LEU A 138 -20.47 6.10 3.99
CA LEU A 138 -20.75 5.51 2.68
C LEU A 138 -19.88 6.14 1.61
N PHE A 139 -19.62 5.37 0.54
CA PHE A 139 -19.00 5.94 -0.65
C PHE A 139 -19.91 7.07 -1.19
N LYS A 140 -19.31 8.24 -1.42
CA LYS A 140 -20.03 9.40 -2.00
C LYS A 140 -20.49 9.17 -3.43
N HIS A 141 -19.88 8.20 -4.11
CA HIS A 141 -20.14 7.84 -5.50
C HIS A 141 -20.26 6.33 -5.60
N GLU A 142 -20.97 5.87 -6.62
CA GLU A 142 -21.03 4.44 -6.93
C GLU A 142 -19.64 3.92 -7.30
N LEU A 143 -19.39 2.65 -6.98
CA LEU A 143 -18.16 1.98 -7.36
C LEU A 143 -18.21 1.68 -8.86
N GLU A 144 -17.30 2.29 -9.62
CA GLU A 144 -17.13 1.99 -11.04
C GLU A 144 -16.29 0.72 -11.20
N TYR A 145 -16.81 -0.25 -11.93
CA TYR A 145 -16.03 -1.42 -12.32
C TYR A 145 -14.90 -1.01 -13.26
N ARG A 146 -13.66 -1.31 -12.87
CA ARG A 146 -12.48 -1.14 -13.71
C ARG A 146 -11.87 -2.52 -13.98
N PRO A 147 -12.02 -3.07 -15.19
CA PRO A 147 -11.45 -4.37 -15.52
C PRO A 147 -9.92 -4.31 -15.47
N VAL A 148 -9.31 -5.21 -14.70
CA VAL A 148 -7.86 -5.39 -14.67
C VAL A 148 -7.43 -6.11 -15.96
N GLY A 149 -6.33 -5.68 -16.58
CA GLY A 149 -5.78 -6.30 -17.80
C GLY A 149 -6.49 -5.93 -19.10
N LYS A 150 -7.44 -4.99 -19.08
CA LYS A 150 -8.06 -4.44 -20.30
C LYS A 150 -7.42 -3.10 -20.67
N PHE A 151 -6.39 -3.14 -21.52
CA PHE A 151 -5.64 -1.94 -21.92
C PHE A 151 -6.36 -1.09 -22.97
N ASP A 152 -7.24 -1.68 -23.77
CA ASP A 152 -8.09 -1.00 -24.75
C ASP A 152 -9.33 -1.84 -25.09
N GLU A 153 -10.35 -1.22 -25.68
CA GLU A 153 -11.49 -1.92 -26.28
C GLU A 153 -11.09 -2.60 -27.61
N ASP A 154 -10.20 -1.96 -28.37
CA ASP A 154 -9.65 -2.51 -29.61
C ASP A 154 -8.46 -3.44 -29.29
N ARG A 155 -8.52 -4.67 -29.80
CA ARG A 155 -7.50 -5.69 -29.52
C ARG A 155 -6.12 -5.31 -30.06
N ALA A 156 -6.05 -4.65 -31.22
CA ALA A 156 -4.77 -4.24 -31.80
C ALA A 156 -4.14 -3.11 -30.98
N LEU A 157 -4.93 -2.14 -30.53
CA LEU A 157 -4.46 -1.08 -29.63
C LEU A 157 -4.05 -1.64 -28.26
N ALA A 158 -4.78 -2.61 -27.73
CA ALA A 158 -4.41 -3.27 -26.47
C ALA A 158 -3.06 -4.00 -26.59
N MET A 159 -2.80 -4.70 -27.70
CA MET A 159 -1.51 -5.34 -27.96
C MET A 159 -0.38 -4.33 -28.13
N GLN A 160 -0.64 -3.20 -28.79
CA GLN A 160 0.32 -2.11 -28.91
C GLN A 160 0.69 -1.55 -27.54
N LYS A 161 -0.31 -1.22 -26.71
CA LYS A 161 -0.09 -0.73 -25.34
C LYS A 161 0.69 -1.72 -24.49
N MET A 162 0.37 -3.01 -24.59
CA MET A 162 1.13 -4.05 -23.89
C MET A 162 2.61 -4.04 -24.30
N SER A 163 2.91 -3.91 -25.60
CA SER A 163 4.29 -3.78 -26.08
C SER A 163 4.97 -2.51 -25.56
N GLU A 164 4.26 -1.38 -25.50
CA GLU A 164 4.79 -0.13 -24.97
C GLU A 164 5.07 -0.21 -23.47
N ILE A 165 4.23 -0.90 -22.71
CA ILE A 165 4.41 -1.14 -21.27
C ILE A 165 5.69 -1.92 -21.02
N GLU A 166 5.91 -3.04 -21.72
CA GLU A 166 7.12 -3.84 -21.54
C GLU A 166 8.37 -3.06 -21.96
N ALA A 167 8.33 -2.34 -23.09
CA ALA A 167 9.44 -1.52 -23.55
C ALA A 167 9.79 -0.41 -22.54
N LEU A 168 8.78 0.25 -21.94
CA LEU A 168 8.99 1.26 -20.92
C LEU A 168 9.54 0.63 -19.63
N ALA A 169 8.99 -0.52 -19.20
CA ALA A 169 9.43 -1.23 -18.00
C ALA A 169 10.92 -1.60 -18.05
N GLU A 170 11.44 -1.98 -19.22
CA GLU A 170 12.86 -2.26 -19.45
C GLU A 170 13.76 -1.03 -19.27
N THR A 171 13.24 0.17 -19.48
CA THR A 171 14.00 1.42 -19.25
C THR A 171 13.99 1.89 -17.80
N LEU A 172 13.13 1.31 -16.96
CA LEU A 172 13.01 1.65 -15.56
C LEU A 172 14.02 0.87 -14.71
N PRO A 173 14.33 1.33 -13.49
CA PRO A 173 15.38 0.74 -12.65
C PRO A 173 15.13 -0.71 -12.17
N ALA A 174 13.93 -1.25 -12.38
CA ALA A 174 13.50 -2.58 -11.89
C ALA A 174 13.77 -2.81 -10.39
N LEU A 175 13.68 -1.75 -9.57
CA LEU A 175 13.93 -1.78 -8.13
C LEU A 175 12.66 -2.08 -7.30
N ASP A 176 11.48 -1.91 -7.88
CA ASP A 176 10.18 -2.08 -7.21
C ASP A 176 10.08 -1.35 -5.85
N CYS A 177 10.69 -0.16 -5.78
CA CYS A 177 10.86 0.57 -4.52
C CYS A 177 9.61 1.29 -4.00
N GLY A 178 8.51 1.32 -4.77
CA GLY A 178 7.25 1.96 -4.38
C GLY A 178 7.28 3.48 -4.25
N SER A 179 8.40 4.17 -4.56
CA SER A 179 8.56 5.61 -4.28
C SER A 179 7.63 6.50 -5.11
N CYS A 180 7.27 6.05 -6.32
CA CYS A 180 6.26 6.73 -7.12
C CYS A 180 4.83 6.33 -6.72
N GLY A 181 4.62 5.38 -5.81
CA GLY A 181 3.30 4.88 -5.42
C GLY A 181 2.79 3.70 -6.23
N ALA A 182 3.51 3.25 -7.26
CA ALA A 182 3.24 1.99 -7.94
C ALA A 182 4.03 0.84 -7.28
N PRO A 183 3.45 -0.38 -7.15
CA PRO A 183 4.09 -1.48 -6.43
C PRO A 183 5.29 -2.09 -7.16
N THR A 184 5.33 -1.99 -8.49
CA THR A 184 6.45 -2.46 -9.32
C THR A 184 6.76 -1.44 -10.40
N CYS A 185 7.97 -1.49 -10.97
CA CYS A 185 8.34 -0.68 -12.13
C CYS A 185 7.44 -0.99 -13.34
N ARG A 186 7.02 -2.24 -13.52
CA ARG A 186 6.07 -2.63 -14.57
C ARG A 186 4.69 -2.02 -14.36
N ALA A 187 4.18 -2.01 -13.13
CA ALA A 187 2.91 -1.35 -12.81
C ALA A 187 3.00 0.18 -13.03
N PHE A 188 4.15 0.79 -12.72
CA PHE A 188 4.38 2.20 -13.06
C PHE A 188 4.38 2.45 -14.56
N ALA A 189 5.00 1.57 -15.35
CA ALA A 189 4.98 1.67 -16.81
C ALA A 189 3.55 1.56 -17.37
N GLU A 190 2.71 0.68 -16.81
CA GLU A 190 1.28 0.60 -17.12
C GLU A 190 0.56 1.92 -16.85
N ASP A 191 0.73 2.51 -15.66
CA ASP A 191 0.13 3.80 -15.32
C ASP A 191 0.50 4.92 -16.31
N VAL A 192 1.75 4.92 -16.79
CA VAL A 192 2.26 5.91 -17.75
C VAL A 192 1.65 5.70 -19.14
N VAL A 193 1.68 4.46 -19.66
CA VAL A 193 1.15 4.14 -20.99
C VAL A 193 -0.36 4.35 -21.07
N LEU A 194 -1.09 4.09 -19.99
CA LEU A 194 -2.53 4.36 -19.91
C LEU A 194 -2.86 5.85 -19.68
N GLY A 195 -1.85 6.72 -19.60
CA GLY A 195 -2.01 8.16 -19.48
C GLY A 195 -2.43 8.63 -18.09
N GLY A 196 -2.29 7.77 -17.07
CA GLY A 196 -2.57 8.12 -15.67
C GLY A 196 -1.48 8.97 -15.04
N ARG A 197 -0.24 8.88 -15.56
CA ARG A 197 0.97 9.46 -14.94
C ARG A 197 2.04 9.84 -15.97
N SER A 198 2.97 10.70 -15.57
CA SER A 198 4.18 10.98 -16.34
C SER A 198 5.33 10.06 -15.92
N VAL A 199 6.16 9.63 -16.88
CA VAL A 199 7.39 8.85 -16.60
C VAL A 199 8.34 9.58 -15.66
N ASP A 200 8.32 10.92 -15.70
CA ASP A 200 9.17 11.78 -14.88
C ASP A 200 8.78 11.77 -13.38
N GLU A 201 7.65 11.16 -13.02
CA GLU A 201 7.26 10.97 -11.61
C GLU A 201 8.08 9.87 -10.91
N CYS A 202 8.85 9.07 -11.65
CA CYS A 202 9.82 8.16 -11.06
C CYS A 202 11.11 8.90 -10.70
N ILE A 203 11.28 9.18 -9.41
CA ILE A 203 12.46 9.91 -8.89
C ILE A 203 13.79 9.24 -9.21
N VAL A 204 13.82 7.90 -9.24
CA VAL A 204 15.04 7.14 -9.52
C VAL A 204 15.40 7.26 -10.99
N TYR A 205 14.44 7.00 -11.88
CA TYR A 205 14.61 7.14 -13.33
C TYR A 205 15.03 8.57 -13.71
N MET A 206 14.40 9.59 -13.12
CA MET A 206 14.77 10.98 -13.37
C MET A 206 16.19 11.32 -12.92
N ARG A 207 16.60 10.80 -11.76
CA ARG A 207 17.97 11.00 -11.25
C ARG A 207 19.00 10.40 -12.21
N GLU A 208 18.78 9.18 -12.69
CA GLU A 208 19.66 8.51 -13.65
C GLU A 208 19.71 9.26 -14.98
N ARG A 209 18.57 9.76 -15.47
CA ARG A 209 18.49 10.54 -16.71
C ARG A 209 19.28 11.85 -16.62
N ILE A 210 19.18 12.55 -15.49
CA ILE A 210 19.96 13.79 -15.23
C ILE A 210 21.46 13.49 -15.20
N GLN A 211 21.87 12.42 -14.53
CA GLN A 211 23.28 12.02 -14.45
C GLN A 211 23.85 11.68 -15.83
N LYS A 212 23.07 10.98 -16.66
CA LYS A 212 23.47 10.65 -18.04
C LYS A 212 23.66 11.90 -18.90
N LEU A 213 22.72 12.84 -18.85
CA LEU A 213 22.81 14.11 -19.58
C LEU A 213 24.03 14.94 -19.14
N ALA A 214 24.32 14.99 -17.84
CA ALA A 214 25.50 15.66 -17.32
C ALA A 214 26.80 15.03 -17.86
N ALA A 215 26.89 13.70 -17.86
CA ALA A 215 28.04 12.98 -18.38
C ALA A 215 28.22 13.16 -19.90
N GLU A 216 27.13 13.21 -20.66
CA GLU A 216 27.16 13.49 -22.11
C GLU A 216 27.70 14.89 -22.40
N GLN A 217 27.27 15.91 -21.63
CA GLN A 217 27.78 17.28 -21.76
C GLN A 217 29.26 17.40 -21.42
N GLU A 218 29.70 16.73 -20.36
CA GLU A 218 31.13 16.70 -19.99
C GLU A 218 31.97 16.05 -21.11
N ALA A 219 31.49 14.95 -21.69
CA ALA A 219 32.18 14.25 -22.77
C ALA A 219 32.22 15.06 -24.08
N GLU A 220 31.18 15.85 -24.38
CA GLU A 220 31.18 16.78 -25.50
C GLU A 220 32.16 17.94 -25.28
N GLN A 221 32.25 18.48 -24.06
CA GLN A 221 33.24 19.51 -23.72
C GLN A 221 34.67 19.01 -23.87
N THR A 222 34.97 17.79 -23.40
CA THR A 222 36.33 17.22 -23.51
C THR A 222 36.73 17.02 -24.98
N LYS A 223 35.81 16.57 -25.84
CA LYS A 223 36.06 16.43 -27.29
C LYS A 223 36.28 17.78 -28.00
N ASN A 224 35.55 18.81 -27.58
CA ASN A 224 35.72 20.16 -28.14
C ASN A 224 37.05 20.78 -27.70
N ASP A 225 37.49 20.53 -26.47
CA ASP A 225 38.79 21.00 -25.96
C ASP A 225 39.97 20.27 -26.64
N GLU A 226 39.86 18.96 -26.88
CA GLU A 226 40.89 18.19 -27.59
C GLU A 226 41.01 18.60 -29.07
N SER A 227 39.89 18.81 -29.78
CA SER A 227 39.88 19.22 -31.19
C SER A 227 40.28 20.69 -31.41
N GLY A 228 40.12 21.55 -30.40
CA GLY A 228 40.65 22.93 -30.42
C GLY A 228 42.18 23.00 -30.31
N SER A 229 42.82 22.01 -29.68
CA SER A 229 44.27 22.00 -29.45
C SER A 229 45.11 21.57 -30.67
N GLU A 230 44.52 20.84 -31.63
CA GLU A 230 45.20 20.43 -32.87
C GLU A 230 45.21 21.53 -33.96
N GLY A 231 44.43 22.60 -33.78
CA GLY A 231 44.29 23.69 -34.76
C GLY A 231 45.32 24.82 -34.65
N GLU A 232 46.06 24.93 -33.55
CA GLU A 232 47.02 26.03 -33.31
C GLU A 232 48.49 25.68 -33.64
N ALA A 233 48.75 24.48 -34.17
CA ALA A 233 50.08 24.04 -34.60
C ALA A 233 50.21 23.97 -36.13
N LYS A 234 50.05 25.10 -36.83
CA LYS A 234 50.51 25.29 -38.22
C LYS A 234 50.99 26.72 -38.47
#